data_AF-A0A140DUJ4-F1
#
_entry.id   AF-A0A140DUJ4-F1
#
_cell.length_a   1.000
_cell.length_b   1.000
_cell.length_c   1.000
_cell.angle_alpha   90.00
_cell.angle_beta   90.00
_cell.angle_gamma   90.00
#
_symmetry.space_group_name_H-M   'P 1'
#
loop_
_entity.id
_entity.type
_entity.pdbx_description
1 polymer ?
#
loop_
_entity_poly.entity_id
_entity_poly.type
_entity_poly.pdbx_seq_one_letter_code
_entity_poly.pdbx_strand_id
1 'polypeptide(L)'
;MLYDLFVLKNIQPNYIHYPFGVQESLALDVPVRIQSDDPVYSFLEAIERINLAKYFAPVRSNNSSSHDRVMLLRVILFSYMTSRKNISLRELESLCRTDCRFLYLSNYEMPSHQAFKRVLDILQEGAIDDIFFELSHHIAVDLMCIDPHVQFVDGTKIEANAHKNSFVYKKRIVNSRKKLYLSASALLSEINSFFGYD
;
A
#
# COMPACT_ATOMS: atom_id res chain seq x y z
N MET A 1 -29.44 -15.03 -7.31
CA MET A 1 -28.71 -16.19 -6.78
C MET A 1 -27.39 -15.72 -6.17
N LEU A 2 -27.42 -15.25 -4.94
CA LEU A 2 -26.24 -15.00 -4.07
C LEU A 2 -26.76 -14.78 -2.65
N TYR A 3 -27.30 -15.84 -2.06
CA TYR A 3 -27.60 -15.93 -0.63
C TYR A 3 -27.18 -17.32 -0.15
N ASP A 4 -25.89 -17.61 -0.27
CA ASP A 4 -25.29 -18.82 0.27
C ASP A 4 -23.98 -18.46 0.93
N LEU A 5 -24.03 -17.87 2.14
CA LEU A 5 -23.01 -18.07 3.15
C LEU A 5 -23.44 -17.60 4.55
N PHE A 6 -24.65 -17.95 4.99
CA PHE A 6 -24.97 -17.98 6.42
C PHE A 6 -25.82 -19.21 6.69
N VAL A 7 -25.22 -20.39 6.50
CA VAL A 7 -25.72 -21.60 7.14
C VAL A 7 -25.43 -21.45 8.62
N LEU A 8 -26.30 -20.73 9.32
CA LEU A 8 -26.52 -20.97 10.74
C LEU A 8 -26.90 -22.44 10.83
N LYS A 9 -25.97 -23.29 11.29
CA LYS A 9 -26.33 -24.61 11.76
C LYS A 9 -27.40 -24.38 12.81
N ASN A 10 -28.66 -24.64 12.46
CA ASN A 10 -29.78 -24.70 13.39
C ASN A 10 -29.53 -25.84 14.38
N ILE A 11 -28.67 -25.60 15.34
CA ILE A 11 -28.59 -26.37 16.57
C ILE A 11 -29.82 -25.91 17.34
N GLN A 12 -30.89 -26.70 17.33
CA GLN A 12 -32.04 -26.52 18.21
C GLN A 12 -31.50 -26.46 19.65
N PRO A 13 -31.56 -25.30 20.35
CA PRO A 13 -31.05 -25.23 21.70
C PRO A 13 -31.96 -26.06 22.61
N ASN A 14 -31.37 -26.99 23.36
CA ASN A 14 -32.10 -27.81 24.31
C ASN A 14 -32.37 -26.97 25.58
N TYR A 15 -33.51 -26.27 25.61
CA TYR A 15 -33.90 -25.28 26.63
C TYR A 15 -34.03 -25.83 28.07
N ILE A 16 -33.84 -27.14 28.27
CA ILE A 16 -34.01 -27.80 29.57
C ILE A 16 -32.74 -27.69 30.44
N HIS A 17 -31.56 -27.47 29.85
CA HIS A 17 -30.28 -27.62 30.56
C HIS A 17 -29.40 -26.37 30.69
N TYR A 18 -29.73 -25.26 30.02
CA TYR A 18 -28.95 -24.02 30.05
C TYR A 18 -29.89 -22.82 30.26
N PRO A 19 -29.96 -22.24 31.47
CA PRO A 19 -30.82 -21.08 31.75
C PRO A 19 -30.23 -19.76 31.25
N PHE A 20 -29.00 -19.78 30.72
CA PHE A 20 -28.40 -18.62 30.08
C PHE A 20 -28.88 -18.57 28.64
N GLY A 21 -29.85 -17.67 28.38
CA GLY A 21 -30.41 -17.45 27.06
C GLY A 21 -29.32 -17.30 26.01
N VAL A 22 -29.46 -18.05 24.91
CA VAL A 22 -28.66 -17.84 23.71
C VAL A 22 -29.00 -16.44 23.21
N GLN A 23 -28.07 -15.50 23.35
CA GLN A 23 -28.24 -14.18 22.75
C GLN A 23 -28.10 -14.35 21.24
N GLU A 24 -29.22 -14.29 20.54
CA GLU A 24 -29.26 -14.17 19.08
C GLU A 24 -28.38 -12.98 18.68
N SER A 25 -27.38 -13.21 17.84
CA SER A 25 -26.56 -12.14 17.30
C SER A 25 -27.43 -11.30 16.36
N LEU A 26 -27.78 -10.09 16.76
CA LEU A 26 -28.47 -9.16 15.88
C LEU A 26 -27.54 -8.81 14.72
N ALA A 27 -27.88 -9.25 13.51
CA ALA A 27 -27.23 -8.81 12.28
C ALA A 27 -27.61 -7.35 12.02
N LEU A 28 -26.98 -6.44 12.76
CA LEU A 28 -27.12 -5.01 12.55
C LEU A 28 -26.02 -4.58 11.56
N ASP A 29 -26.43 -4.11 10.38
CA ASP A 29 -25.52 -3.44 9.45
C ASP A 29 -25.11 -2.10 10.08
N VAL A 30 -24.00 -2.10 10.82
CA VAL A 30 -23.40 -0.88 11.34
C VAL A 30 -22.63 -0.26 10.18
N PRO A 31 -23.07 0.87 9.61
CA PRO A 31 -22.31 1.52 8.55
C PRO A 31 -20.94 1.89 9.10
N VAL A 32 -19.87 1.55 8.37
CA VAL A 32 -18.52 1.97 8.74
C VAL A 32 -18.49 3.49 8.74
N ARG A 33 -18.28 4.07 9.93
CA ARG A 33 -18.21 5.52 10.12
C ARG A 33 -16.77 5.98 9.92
N ILE A 34 -16.46 6.43 8.71
CA ILE A 34 -15.23 7.17 8.43
C ILE A 34 -15.44 8.63 8.83
N GLN A 35 -14.47 9.23 9.51
CA GLN A 35 -14.52 10.65 9.88
C GLN A 35 -14.62 11.54 8.64
N SER A 36 -15.42 12.60 8.67
CA SER A 36 -15.62 13.48 7.51
C SER A 36 -14.35 14.16 6.99
N ASP A 37 -13.33 14.30 7.84
CA ASP A 37 -12.02 14.87 7.51
C ASP A 37 -10.99 13.82 7.04
N ASP A 38 -11.44 12.59 6.78
CA ASP A 38 -10.54 11.52 6.36
C ASP A 38 -10.10 11.69 4.89
N PRO A 39 -8.81 11.47 4.57
CA PRO A 39 -8.27 11.63 3.23
C PRO A 39 -8.92 10.73 2.17
N VAL A 40 -9.64 9.67 2.57
CA VAL A 40 -10.42 8.83 1.63
C VAL A 40 -11.39 9.66 0.78
N TYR A 41 -12.03 10.67 1.36
CA TYR A 41 -13.02 11.47 0.63
C TYR A 41 -12.36 12.35 -0.43
N SER A 42 -11.28 13.04 -0.06
CA SER A 42 -10.49 13.85 -1.01
C SER A 42 -9.89 12.99 -2.13
N PHE A 43 -9.45 11.77 -1.80
CA PHE A 43 -8.97 10.81 -2.79
C PHE A 43 -10.07 10.38 -3.77
N LEU A 44 -11.27 10.06 -3.26
CA LEU A 44 -12.39 9.67 -4.11
C LEU A 44 -12.81 10.81 -5.04
N GLU A 45 -12.92 12.03 -4.54
CA GLU A 45 -13.23 13.20 -5.36
C GLU A 45 -12.21 13.41 -6.49
N ALA A 46 -10.92 13.24 -6.18
CA ALA A 46 -9.86 13.38 -7.18
C ALA A 46 -9.90 12.27 -8.25
N ILE A 47 -10.26 11.04 -7.88
CA ILE A 47 -10.32 9.90 -8.81
C ILE A 47 -11.64 9.81 -9.58
N GLU A 48 -12.77 10.22 -9.02
CA GLU A 48 -14.09 10.03 -9.63
C GLU A 48 -14.22 10.63 -11.02
N ARG A 49 -13.48 11.72 -11.29
CA ARG A 49 -13.48 12.41 -12.58
C ARG A 49 -12.60 11.74 -13.63
N ILE A 50 -11.74 10.80 -13.23
CA ILE A 50 -10.87 10.05 -14.11
C ILE A 50 -11.55 8.75 -14.53
N ASN A 51 -11.68 8.54 -15.84
CA ASN A 51 -12.16 7.27 -16.36
C ASN A 51 -11.06 6.20 -16.30
N LEU A 52 -10.92 5.54 -15.16
CA LEU A 52 -9.92 4.49 -14.95
C LEU A 52 -10.10 3.26 -15.86
N ALA A 53 -11.29 3.04 -16.41
CA ALA A 53 -11.57 1.87 -17.23
C ALA A 53 -10.75 1.84 -18.54
N LYS A 54 -10.32 3.02 -19.03
CA LYS A 54 -9.57 3.14 -20.30
C LYS A 54 -8.15 2.56 -20.23
N TYR A 55 -7.62 2.40 -19.02
CA TYR A 55 -6.24 1.97 -18.77
C TYR A 55 -6.05 0.45 -18.71
N PHE A 56 -7.14 -0.31 -18.79
CA PHE A 56 -7.08 -1.77 -18.80
C PHE A 56 -6.97 -2.29 -20.24
N ALA A 57 -6.15 -3.30 -20.45
CA ALA A 57 -6.17 -4.06 -21.69
C ALA A 57 -7.54 -4.74 -21.86
N PRO A 58 -8.02 -4.91 -23.11
CA PRO A 58 -9.26 -5.63 -23.36
C PRO A 58 -9.11 -7.10 -22.96
N VAL A 59 -9.86 -7.52 -21.94
CA VAL A 59 -9.84 -8.91 -21.45
C VAL A 59 -11.14 -9.60 -21.86
N ARG A 60 -11.01 -10.72 -22.57
CA ARG A 60 -12.11 -11.66 -22.79
C ARG A 60 -12.28 -12.51 -21.54
N SER A 61 -13.03 -12.02 -20.54
CA SER A 61 -13.39 -12.86 -19.39
C SER A 61 -14.86 -13.25 -19.46
N ASN A 62 -15.13 -14.56 -19.51
CA ASN A 62 -16.48 -15.13 -19.43
C ASN A 62 -16.98 -15.30 -17.97
N ASN A 63 -16.21 -14.83 -16.99
CA ASN A 63 -16.50 -15.05 -15.57
C ASN A 63 -17.21 -13.83 -14.96
N SER A 64 -18.49 -14.01 -14.63
CA SER A 64 -19.37 -13.02 -14.00
C SER A 64 -19.09 -12.78 -12.51
N SER A 65 -18.22 -13.57 -11.87
CA SER A 65 -17.92 -13.50 -10.42
C SER A 65 -16.60 -12.81 -10.07
N SER A 66 -16.03 -12.01 -10.98
CA SER A 66 -14.78 -11.29 -10.72
C SER A 66 -15.06 -9.94 -10.04
N HIS A 67 -14.24 -9.59 -9.06
CA HIS A 67 -14.20 -8.24 -8.48
C HIS A 67 -14.07 -7.16 -9.56
N ASP A 68 -14.68 -5.99 -9.32
CA ASP A 68 -14.55 -4.85 -10.23
C ASP A 68 -13.10 -4.37 -10.30
N ARG A 69 -12.60 -4.22 -11.53
CA ARG A 69 -11.21 -3.83 -11.80
C ARG A 69 -10.95 -2.38 -11.44
N VAL A 70 -11.94 -1.51 -11.65
CA VAL A 70 -11.84 -0.09 -11.29
C VAL A 70 -11.76 0.04 -9.77
N MET A 71 -12.63 -0.66 -9.03
CA MET A 71 -12.56 -0.75 -7.57
C MET A 71 -11.18 -1.23 -7.10
N LEU A 72 -10.65 -2.34 -7.63
CA LEU A 72 -9.35 -2.86 -7.21
C LEU A 72 -8.20 -1.87 -7.48
N LEU A 73 -8.23 -1.16 -8.62
CA LEU A 73 -7.24 -0.14 -8.95
C LEU A 73 -7.33 1.07 -8.00
N ARG A 74 -8.55 1.49 -7.61
CA ARG A 74 -8.74 2.54 -6.60
C ARG A 74 -8.11 2.17 -5.28
N VAL A 75 -8.32 0.94 -4.81
CA VAL A 75 -7.72 0.45 -3.57
C VAL A 75 -6.18 0.45 -3.66
N ILE A 76 -5.62 0.02 -4.80
CA ILE A 76 -4.17 0.06 -5.05
C ILE A 76 -3.64 1.50 -4.98
N LEU A 77 -4.25 2.44 -5.72
CA LEU A 77 -3.82 3.84 -5.74
C LEU A 77 -3.91 4.49 -4.35
N PHE A 78 -5.00 4.22 -3.62
CA PHE A 78 -5.17 4.73 -2.25
C PHE A 78 -4.09 4.20 -1.30
N SER A 79 -3.70 2.94 -1.48
CA SER A 79 -2.64 2.30 -0.69
C SER A 79 -1.31 3.05 -0.87
N TYR A 80 -0.95 3.39 -2.10
CA TYR A 80 0.26 4.17 -2.41
C TYR A 80 0.20 5.60 -1.89
N MET A 81 -0.98 6.23 -1.89
CA MET A 81 -1.16 7.56 -1.31
C MET A 81 -0.95 7.54 0.22
N THR A 82 -1.48 6.52 0.90
CA THR A 82 -1.49 6.47 2.37
C THR A 82 -0.17 5.97 2.95
N SER A 83 0.49 5.02 2.27
CA SER A 83 1.68 4.35 2.82
C SER A 83 2.98 5.02 2.41
N ARG A 84 3.83 5.26 3.40
CA ARG A 84 5.20 5.78 3.20
C ARG A 84 6.22 4.72 2.75
N LYS A 85 5.79 3.48 2.52
CA LYS A 85 6.63 2.32 2.17
C LYS A 85 5.99 1.52 1.04
N ASN A 86 6.80 0.74 0.32
CA ASN A 86 6.32 -0.20 -0.68
C ASN A 86 5.44 -1.28 -0.02
N ILE A 87 4.14 -1.27 -0.33
CA ILE A 87 3.17 -2.23 0.19
C ILE A 87 3.22 -3.52 -0.64
N SER A 88 3.17 -4.67 0.02
CA SER A 88 3.02 -5.95 -0.67
C SER A 88 1.56 -6.26 -0.98
N LEU A 89 1.28 -7.04 -2.05
CA LEU A 89 -0.10 -7.42 -2.38
C LEU A 89 -0.83 -8.19 -1.26
N ARG A 90 -0.07 -8.92 -0.42
CA ARG A 90 -0.61 -9.63 0.75
C ARG A 90 -0.98 -8.68 1.89
N GLU A 91 -0.20 -7.63 2.07
CA GLU A 91 -0.50 -6.56 3.02
C GLU A 91 -1.74 -5.79 2.58
N LEU A 92 -1.88 -5.55 1.28
CA LEU A 92 -3.08 -4.93 0.72
C LEU A 92 -4.34 -5.79 0.92
N GLU A 93 -4.23 -7.12 0.77
CA GLU A 93 -5.28 -8.07 1.16
C GLU A 93 -5.60 -7.96 2.67
N SER A 94 -4.59 -7.84 3.53
CA SER A 94 -4.77 -7.66 4.98
C SER A 94 -5.49 -6.35 5.31
N LEU A 95 -5.15 -5.26 4.62
CA LEU A 95 -5.78 -3.95 4.78
C LEU A 95 -7.27 -4.00 4.42
N CYS A 96 -7.64 -4.68 3.34
CA CYS A 96 -9.04 -4.87 2.96
C CYS A 96 -9.86 -5.68 3.98
N ARG A 97 -9.23 -6.38 4.93
CA ARG A 97 -9.90 -7.12 6.01
C ARG A 97 -9.93 -6.36 7.34
N THR A 98 -9.02 -5.40 7.53
CA THR A 98 -8.74 -4.82 8.84
C THR A 98 -9.02 -3.32 8.92
N ASP A 99 -8.76 -2.59 7.83
CA ASP A 99 -8.89 -1.14 7.79
C ASP A 99 -10.24 -0.74 7.20
N CYS A 100 -10.96 0.09 7.95
CA CYS A 100 -12.26 0.66 7.58
C CYS A 100 -12.25 1.42 6.24
N ARG A 101 -11.14 2.09 5.91
CA ARG A 101 -10.96 2.87 4.67
C ARG A 101 -10.90 1.95 3.47
N PHE A 102 -10.13 0.88 3.58
CA PHE A 102 -9.95 -0.10 2.52
C PHE A 102 -11.22 -0.94 2.33
N LEU A 103 -11.91 -1.29 3.42
CA LEU A 103 -13.24 -1.92 3.37
C LEU A 103 -14.26 -1.03 2.64
N TYR A 104 -14.27 0.26 2.93
CA TYR A 104 -15.16 1.20 2.26
C TYR A 104 -14.84 1.32 0.75
N LEU A 105 -13.56 1.47 0.41
CA LEU A 105 -13.11 1.55 -0.99
C LEU A 105 -13.36 0.25 -1.77
N SER A 106 -13.34 -0.90 -1.10
CA SER A 106 -13.61 -2.20 -1.71
C SER A 106 -15.08 -2.60 -1.74
N ASN A 107 -16.01 -1.71 -1.39
CA ASN A 107 -17.44 -2.01 -1.23
C ASN A 107 -17.70 -3.21 -0.29
N TYR A 108 -16.92 -3.31 0.79
CA TYR A 108 -16.94 -4.42 1.74
C TYR A 108 -16.58 -5.78 1.16
N GLU A 109 -16.08 -5.83 -0.07
CA GLU A 109 -15.48 -7.05 -0.62
C GLU A 109 -14.11 -7.29 0.02
N MET A 110 -13.75 -8.56 0.18
CA MET A 110 -12.45 -9.00 0.70
C MET A 110 -11.61 -9.63 -0.43
N PRO A 111 -11.11 -8.82 -1.38
CA PRO A 111 -10.32 -9.33 -2.49
C PRO A 111 -9.02 -9.97 -2.01
N SER A 112 -8.68 -11.10 -2.63
CA SER A 112 -7.40 -11.77 -2.39
C SER A 112 -6.23 -11.06 -3.08
N HIS A 113 -4.99 -11.27 -2.62
CA HIS A 113 -3.80 -10.75 -3.29
C HIS A 113 -3.70 -11.13 -4.77
N GLN A 114 -4.30 -12.26 -5.17
CA GLN A 114 -4.36 -12.69 -6.57
C GLN A 114 -5.29 -11.82 -7.42
N ALA A 115 -6.35 -11.26 -6.83
CA ALA A 115 -7.23 -10.33 -7.53
C ALA A 115 -6.47 -9.05 -7.91
N PHE A 116 -5.71 -8.48 -6.96
CA PHE A 116 -4.87 -7.32 -7.22
C PHE A 116 -3.77 -7.61 -8.23
N LYS A 117 -3.12 -8.78 -8.13
CA LYS A 117 -2.11 -9.19 -9.11
C LYS A 117 -2.69 -9.21 -10.53
N ARG A 118 -3.85 -9.84 -10.73
CA ARG A 118 -4.50 -9.90 -12.04
C ARG A 118 -4.79 -8.51 -12.61
N VAL A 119 -5.25 -7.59 -11.78
CA VAL A 119 -5.51 -6.21 -12.24
C VAL A 119 -4.24 -5.51 -12.67
N LEU A 120 -3.16 -5.65 -11.90
CA LEU A 120 -1.85 -5.11 -12.27
C LEU A 120 -1.32 -5.71 -13.59
N ASP A 121 -1.49 -7.01 -13.78
CA ASP A 121 -1.06 -7.70 -15.01
C ASP A 121 -1.87 -7.29 -16.26
N ILE A 122 -3.08 -6.72 -16.07
CA ILE A 122 -3.97 -6.28 -17.16
C ILE A 122 -3.75 -4.79 -17.52
N LEU A 123 -3.06 -4.02 -16.67
CA LEU A 123 -2.77 -2.61 -16.96
C LEU A 123 -1.93 -2.49 -18.24
N GLN A 124 -2.29 -1.53 -19.09
CA GLN A 124 -1.51 -1.23 -20.28
C GLN A 124 -0.14 -0.66 -19.90
N GLU A 125 0.84 -0.84 -20.78
CA GLU A 125 2.16 -0.24 -20.60
C GLU A 125 2.03 1.30 -20.61
N GLY A 126 2.64 1.97 -19.64
CA GLY A 126 2.51 3.43 -19.46
C GLY A 126 1.23 3.89 -18.74
N ALA A 127 0.28 2.99 -18.44
CA ALA A 127 -0.99 3.37 -17.83
C ALA A 127 -0.84 4.12 -16.49
N ILE A 128 0.14 3.76 -15.67
CA ILE A 128 0.38 4.43 -14.37
C ILE A 128 0.83 5.87 -14.58
N ASP A 129 1.71 6.11 -15.54
CA ASP A 129 2.20 7.45 -15.86
C ASP A 129 1.07 8.31 -16.43
N ASP A 130 0.25 7.75 -17.33
CA ASP A 130 -0.91 8.45 -17.89
C ASP A 130 -1.94 8.81 -16.82
N ILE A 131 -2.26 7.88 -15.90
CA ILE A 131 -3.11 8.14 -14.73
C ILE A 131 -2.52 9.29 -13.90
N PHE A 132 -1.21 9.28 -13.67
CA PHE A 132 -0.54 10.32 -12.90
C PHE A 132 -0.61 11.69 -13.59
N PHE A 133 -0.38 11.76 -14.90
CA PHE A 133 -0.47 13.00 -15.66
C PHE A 133 -1.91 13.54 -15.70
N GLU A 134 -2.89 12.69 -15.94
CA GLU A 134 -4.31 13.09 -15.96
C GLU A 134 -4.76 13.60 -14.59
N LEU A 135 -4.40 12.89 -13.52
CA LEU A 135 -4.71 13.30 -12.15
C LEU A 135 -4.03 14.63 -11.79
N SER A 136 -2.75 14.78 -12.12
CA SER A 136 -2.01 16.01 -11.84
C SER A 136 -2.56 17.20 -12.62
N HIS A 137 -2.91 16.99 -13.89
CA HIS A 137 -3.54 18.01 -14.73
C HIS A 137 -4.89 18.43 -14.16
N HIS A 138 -5.74 17.47 -13.80
CA HIS A 138 -7.04 17.73 -13.18
C HIS A 138 -6.90 18.51 -11.86
N ILE A 139 -5.98 18.11 -10.98
CA ILE A 139 -5.76 18.83 -9.71
C ILE A 139 -5.24 20.25 -9.97
N ALA A 140 -4.25 20.41 -10.84
CA ALA A 140 -3.63 21.71 -11.10
C ALA A 140 -4.61 22.67 -11.77
N VAL A 141 -5.26 22.25 -12.85
CA VAL A 141 -6.09 23.11 -13.69
C VAL A 141 -7.49 23.26 -13.12
N ASP A 142 -8.18 22.16 -12.82
CA ASP A 142 -9.61 22.21 -12.48
C ASP A 142 -9.86 22.55 -11.01
N LEU A 143 -9.00 22.10 -10.09
CA LEU A 143 -9.16 22.35 -8.66
C LEU A 143 -8.39 23.59 -8.19
N MET A 144 -7.17 23.79 -8.68
CA MET A 144 -6.29 24.86 -8.19
C MET A 144 -6.19 26.07 -9.14
N CYS A 145 -6.78 26.01 -10.33
CA CYS A 145 -6.71 27.07 -11.35
C CYS A 145 -5.26 27.50 -11.68
N ILE A 146 -4.32 26.56 -11.61
CA ILE A 146 -2.91 26.78 -11.91
C ILE A 146 -2.70 26.62 -13.42
N ASP A 147 -2.00 27.57 -14.03
CA ASP A 147 -1.55 27.46 -15.41
C ASP A 147 -0.31 26.54 -15.48
N PRO A 148 -0.40 25.35 -16.10
CA PRO A 148 0.72 24.41 -16.20
C PRO A 148 1.85 24.94 -17.10
N HIS A 149 1.61 25.98 -17.91
CA HIS A 149 2.63 26.60 -18.76
C HIS A 149 3.47 27.65 -18.04
N VAL A 150 3.05 28.09 -16.85
CA VAL A 150 3.76 29.11 -16.07
C VAL A 150 4.56 28.45 -14.96
N GLN A 151 5.89 28.52 -15.06
CA GLN A 151 6.78 28.03 -14.02
C GLN A 151 7.02 29.13 -12.97
N PHE A 152 6.48 28.93 -11.76
CA PHE A 152 6.80 29.76 -10.61
C PHE A 152 8.12 29.30 -9.98
N VAL A 153 9.18 30.07 -10.20
CA VAL A 153 10.48 29.84 -9.54
C VAL A 153 10.49 30.63 -8.25
N ASP A 154 9.98 30.01 -7.18
CA ASP A 154 10.16 30.51 -5.82
C ASP A 154 11.42 29.87 -5.19
N GLY A 155 12.07 30.57 -4.28
CA GLY A 155 13.29 30.15 -3.58
C GLY A 155 13.07 29.02 -2.57
N THR A 156 12.14 28.10 -2.82
CA THR A 156 11.83 26.98 -1.91
C THR A 156 12.94 25.94 -1.97
N LYS A 157 13.85 26.01 -1.00
CA LYS A 157 14.95 25.06 -0.85
C LYS A 157 14.45 23.75 -0.21
N ILE A 158 14.02 22.81 -1.04
CA ILE A 158 13.74 21.44 -0.59
C ILE A 158 15.08 20.73 -0.35
N GLU A 159 15.51 20.66 0.91
CA GLU A 159 16.74 19.94 1.25
C GLU A 159 16.53 18.43 1.08
N ALA A 160 17.07 17.86 0.01
CA ALA A 160 17.11 16.42 -0.20
C ALA A 160 17.95 15.75 0.91
N ASN A 161 17.30 15.12 1.88
CA ASN A 161 17.99 14.38 2.94
C ASN A 161 18.21 12.91 2.55
N ALA A 162 19.39 12.60 1.98
CA ALA A 162 19.89 11.22 1.89
C ALA A 162 21.37 11.08 2.31
N HIS A 163 22.03 12.19 2.66
CA HIS A 163 23.47 12.16 2.93
C HIS A 163 23.97 13.36 3.76
N LYS A 164 23.18 13.84 4.73
CA LYS A 164 23.51 15.05 5.53
C LYS A 164 24.86 14.96 6.28
N ASN A 165 25.54 13.80 6.28
CA ASN A 165 26.80 13.55 6.99
C ASN A 165 27.83 12.63 6.27
N SER A 166 27.88 12.49 4.93
CA SER A 166 28.93 11.66 4.22
C SER A 166 30.32 11.99 4.71
N PHE A 167 30.57 13.30 4.77
CA PHE A 167 31.87 13.85 5.10
C PHE A 167 32.27 13.56 6.55
N VAL A 168 31.29 13.43 7.45
CA VAL A 168 31.51 13.13 8.87
C VAL A 168 32.01 11.69 9.06
N TYR A 169 31.57 10.74 8.24
CA TYR A 169 31.98 9.33 8.37
C TYR A 169 33.28 8.98 7.67
N LYS A 170 33.75 9.76 6.68
CA LYS A 170 35.01 9.48 5.97
C LYS A 170 36.20 9.33 6.94
N LYS A 171 36.34 10.26 7.90
CA LYS A 171 37.42 10.22 8.90
C LYS A 171 37.32 9.00 9.82
N ARG A 172 36.09 8.62 10.22
CA ARG A 172 35.83 7.45 11.07
C ARG A 172 36.16 6.15 10.35
N ILE A 173 35.77 6.02 9.08
CA ILE A 173 36.06 4.86 8.22
C ILE A 173 37.57 4.71 8.02
N VAL A 174 38.27 5.79 7.68
CA VAL A 174 39.74 5.77 7.50
C VAL A 174 40.46 5.35 8.79
N ASN A 175 40.04 5.88 9.95
CA ASN A 175 40.63 5.53 11.24
C ASN A 175 40.35 4.07 11.63
N SER A 176 39.13 3.58 11.40
CA SER A 176 38.76 2.19 11.66
C SER A 176 39.56 1.24 10.77
N ARG A 177 39.71 1.54 9.48
CA ARG A 177 40.52 0.75 8.54
C ARG A 177 41.99 0.66 8.97
N LYS A 178 42.58 1.79 9.41
CA LYS A 178 43.96 1.81 9.93
C LYS A 178 44.13 0.92 11.17
N LYS A 179 43.21 0.98 12.13
CA LYS A 179 43.25 0.14 13.33
C LYS A 179 43.15 -1.35 12.97
N LEU A 180 42.24 -1.70 12.06
CA LEU A 180 42.02 -3.07 11.60
C LEU A 180 43.28 -3.64 10.93
N TYR A 181 43.96 -2.84 10.10
CA TYR A 181 45.23 -3.22 9.49
C TYR A 181 46.31 -3.50 10.54
N LEU A 182 46.48 -2.62 11.53
CA LEU A 182 47.47 -2.82 12.61
C LEU A 182 47.18 -4.09 13.41
N SER A 183 45.93 -4.33 13.78
CA SER A 183 45.53 -5.55 14.49
C SER A 183 45.76 -6.81 13.65
N ALA A 184 45.44 -6.77 12.35
CA ALA A 184 45.69 -7.89 11.45
C ALA A 184 47.18 -8.18 11.27
N SER A 185 48.02 -7.15 11.11
CA SER A 185 49.48 -7.32 11.03
C SER A 185 50.07 -7.85 12.33
N ALA A 186 49.60 -7.38 13.49
CA ALA A 186 50.06 -7.88 14.79
C ALA A 186 49.72 -9.37 14.98
N LEU A 187 48.49 -9.77 14.64
CA LEU A 187 48.09 -11.18 14.69
C LEU A 187 48.90 -12.05 13.73
N LEU A 188 49.20 -11.56 12.53
CA LEU A 188 50.06 -12.29 11.59
C LEU A 188 51.48 -12.47 12.13
N SER A 189 52.05 -11.45 12.77
CA SER A 189 53.35 -11.55 13.44
C SER A 189 53.33 -12.55 14.60
N GLU A 190 52.28 -12.55 15.44
CA GLU A 190 52.12 -13.55 16.50
C GLU A 190 52.04 -14.97 15.94
N ILE A 191 51.28 -15.18 14.87
CA ILE A 191 51.16 -16.49 14.20
C ILE A 191 52.50 -16.92 13.63
N ASN A 192 53.22 -16.04 12.94
CA ASN A 192 54.52 -16.36 12.37
C ASN A 192 55.54 -16.75 13.44
N SER A 193 55.57 -16.02 14.56
CA SER A 193 56.45 -16.34 15.69
C SER A 193 56.06 -17.65 16.37
N PHE A 194 54.76 -17.93 16.54
CA PHE A 194 54.26 -19.18 17.11
C PHE A 194 54.66 -20.42 16.28
N PHE A 195 54.61 -20.31 14.95
CA PHE A 195 54.97 -21.41 14.04
C PHE A 195 56.45 -21.40 13.60
N GLY A 196 57.25 -20.43 14.04
CA GLY A 196 58.68 -20.35 13.76
C GLY A 196 59.02 -19.94 12.32
N TYR A 197 58.19 -19.11 11.69
CA TYR A 197 58.38 -18.57 10.34
C TYR A 197 59.10 -17.20 10.31
N ASP A 198 59.73 -16.80 11.42
CA ASP A 198 60.50 -15.55 11.54
C ASP A 198 61.81 -15.56 10.72
#